data_AF-A0A382VH92-F1
#
_entry.id   AF-A0A382VH92-F1
#
_cell.length_a   1.000
_cell.length_b   1.000
_cell.length_c   1.000
_cell.angle_alpha   90.00
_cell.angle_beta   90.00
_cell.angle_gamma   90.00
#
_symmetry.space_group_name_H-M   'P 1'
#
loop_
_entity.id
_entity.type
_entity.pdbx_description
1 polymer ?
#
loop_
_entity_poly.entity_id
_entity_poly.type
_entity_poly.pdbx_seq_one_letter_code
_entity_poly.pdbx_strand_id
1 'polypeptide(L)'
;MLEWTEKISLTPALCTEEDVQGMRDAGWEEKDIVDIANVCAYFNFRVRLVDSLGLDLNESMVEFALEHREHAAKLATERGDKLPVDAWGLTQQETATARH
;
A
#
# COMPACT_ATOMS: atom_id res chain seq x y z
N MET A 1 10.84 -3.83 5.18
CA MET A 1 9.98 -2.63 5.37
C MET A 1 8.64 -2.78 4.68
N LEU A 2 8.56 -2.78 3.34
CA LEU A 2 7.26 -2.81 2.64
C LEU A 2 6.43 -4.07 2.91
N GLU A 3 7.07 -5.23 3.07
CA GLU A 3 6.41 -6.49 3.47
C GLU A 3 5.71 -6.38 4.84
N TRP A 4 6.36 -5.75 5.82
CA TRP A 4 5.75 -5.53 7.13
C TRP A 4 4.64 -4.48 7.07
N THR A 5 4.83 -3.41 6.30
CA THR A 5 3.81 -2.38 6.01
C THR A 5 2.56 -2.99 5.37
N GLU A 6 2.71 -3.97 4.48
CA GLU A 6 1.60 -4.73 3.91
C GLU A 6 0.90 -5.57 5.00
N LYS A 7 1.67 -6.34 5.79
CA LYS A 7 1.13 -7.19 6.86
C LYS A 7 0.33 -6.38 7.88
N ILE A 8 0.88 -5.28 8.40
CA ILE A 8 0.19 -4.43 9.40
C ILE A 8 -1.04 -3.72 8.81
N SER A 9 -1.09 -3.54 7.49
CA SER A 9 -2.25 -2.93 6.82
C SER A 9 -3.39 -3.92 6.56
N LEU A 10 -3.05 -5.17 6.24
CA LEU A 10 -4.03 -6.21 5.89
C LEU A 10 -4.45 -7.06 7.10
N THR A 11 -3.50 -7.43 7.96
CA THR A 11 -3.68 -8.39 9.06
C THR A 11 -3.00 -7.94 10.35
N PRO A 12 -3.30 -6.73 10.88
CA PRO A 12 -2.63 -6.20 12.08
C PRO A 12 -2.75 -7.12 13.31
N ALA A 13 -3.81 -7.93 13.41
CA ALA A 13 -4.00 -8.90 14.50
C ALA A 13 -3.03 -10.08 14.45
N LEU A 14 -2.35 -10.31 13.33
CA LEU A 14 -1.35 -11.36 13.14
C LEU A 14 0.09 -10.83 13.23
N CYS A 15 0.28 -9.53 13.50
CA CYS A 15 1.60 -8.97 13.73
C CYS A 15 2.17 -9.50 15.06
N THR A 16 3.44 -9.89 15.03
CA THR A 16 4.17 -10.45 16.18
C THR A 16 5.51 -9.73 16.37
N GLU A 17 6.19 -10.00 17.49
CA GLU A 17 7.54 -9.49 17.74
C GLU A 17 8.55 -9.96 16.69
N GLU A 18 8.32 -11.10 16.03
CA GLU A 18 9.18 -11.60 14.96
C GLU A 18 9.19 -10.64 13.75
N ASP A 19 8.07 -10.00 13.44
CA ASP A 19 8.02 -9.02 12.36
C ASP A 19 8.87 -7.77 12.69
N VAL A 20 8.81 -7.34 13.94
CA VAL A 20 9.60 -6.21 14.46
C VAL A 20 11.08 -6.58 14.48
N GLN A 21 11.41 -7.80 14.88
CA GLN A 21 12.78 -8.31 14.82
C GLN A 21 13.31 -8.36 13.39
N GLY A 22 12.50 -8.81 12.42
CA GLY A 22 12.88 -8.78 11.00
C GLY A 22 13.18 -7.36 10.48
N MET A 23 12.49 -6.34 11.01
CA MET A 23 12.79 -4.95 10.71
C MET A 23 14.14 -4.50 11.30
N ARG A 24 14.43 -4.88 12.56
CA ARG A 24 15.74 -4.61 13.19
C ARG A 24 16.88 -5.30 12.45
N ASP A 25 16.68 -6.56 12.06
CA ASP A 25 17.67 -7.35 11.32
C ASP A 25 17.96 -6.75 9.93
N ALA A 26 16.96 -6.09 9.33
CA ALA A 26 17.11 -5.30 8.11
C ALA A 26 17.78 -3.92 8.32
N GLY A 27 18.15 -3.58 9.56
CA GLY A 27 18.89 -2.36 9.91
C GLY A 27 18.05 -1.15 10.26
N TRP A 28 16.73 -1.30 10.48
CA TRP A 28 15.88 -0.19 10.93
C TRP A 28 16.04 0.08 12.42
N GLU A 29 16.09 1.35 12.82
CA GLU A 29 16.11 1.72 14.23
C GLU A 29 14.70 1.63 14.84
N GLU A 30 14.61 1.45 16.16
CA GLU A 30 13.34 1.43 16.91
C GLU A 30 12.43 2.61 16.56
N LYS A 31 13.03 3.81 16.46
CA LYS A 31 12.30 5.02 16.11
C LYS A 31 11.70 4.94 14.71
N ASP A 32 12.45 4.41 13.74
CA ASP A 32 11.98 4.27 12.36
C ASP A 32 10.82 3.29 12.28
N ILE A 33 10.90 2.17 13.02
CA ILE A 33 9.86 1.14 13.07
C ILE A 33 8.55 1.75 13.62
N VAL A 34 8.64 2.54 14.69
CA VAL A 34 7.49 3.26 15.26
C VAL A 34 6.94 4.30 14.28
N ASP A 35 7.80 5.06 13.59
CA ASP A 35 7.39 6.05 12.61
C ASP A 35 6.67 5.38 11.42
N ILE A 36 7.19 4.25 10.92
CA ILE A 36 6.54 3.43 9.87
C ILE A 36 5.17 2.95 10.34
N ALA A 37 5.06 2.36 11.52
CA ALA A 37 3.79 1.88 12.06
C ALA A 37 2.75 3.01 12.21
N ASN A 38 3.18 4.18 12.68
CA ASN A 38 2.33 5.36 12.81
C ASN A 38 1.80 5.85 11.46
N VAL A 39 2.66 5.92 10.44
CA VAL A 39 2.24 6.30 9.08
C VAL A 39 1.22 5.29 8.55
N CYS A 40 1.48 3.99 8.70
CA CYS A 40 0.56 2.95 8.27
C CYS A 40 -0.81 3.08 8.97
N ALA A 41 -0.81 3.23 10.29
CA ALA A 41 -2.04 3.39 11.08
C ALA A 41 -2.84 4.65 10.67
N TYR A 42 -2.15 5.77 10.48
CA TYR A 42 -2.79 7.03 10.05
C TYR A 42 -3.43 6.90 8.66
N PHE A 43 -2.73 6.32 7.70
CA PHE A 43 -3.29 6.08 6.36
C PHE A 43 -4.48 5.12 6.43
N ASN A 44 -4.36 4.03 7.19
CA ASN A 44 -5.42 3.06 7.41
C ASN A 44 -6.70 3.69 8.00
N PHE A 45 -6.55 4.58 8.97
CA PHE A 45 -7.68 5.36 9.50
C PHE A 45 -8.28 6.26 8.41
N ARG A 46 -7.45 7.02 7.70
CA ARG A 46 -7.91 8.03 6.75
C ARG A 46 -8.62 7.42 5.54
N VAL A 47 -8.09 6.34 4.95
CA VAL A 47 -8.75 5.66 3.82
C VAL A 47 -10.10 5.08 4.23
N ARG A 48 -10.21 4.49 5.42
CA ARG A 48 -11.49 4.00 5.95
C ARG A 48 -12.48 5.13 6.12
N LEU A 49 -12.05 6.28 6.66
CA LEU A 49 -12.93 7.43 6.83
C LEU A 49 -13.43 7.96 5.49
N VAL A 50 -12.52 8.24 4.56
CA VAL A 50 -12.83 8.77 3.22
C VAL A 50 -13.73 7.82 2.45
N ASP A 51 -13.36 6.53 2.39
CA ASP A 51 -14.11 5.52 1.64
C ASP A 51 -15.48 5.25 2.29
N SER A 52 -15.56 5.18 3.63
CA SER A 52 -16.84 4.92 4.31
C SER A 52 -17.86 6.05 4.18
N LEU A 53 -17.39 7.27 3.95
CA LEU A 53 -18.22 8.45 3.77
C LEU A 53 -18.50 8.76 2.29
N GLY A 54 -17.91 8.00 1.35
CA GLY A 54 -18.06 8.23 -0.08
C GLY A 54 -17.52 9.58 -0.54
N LEU A 55 -16.41 10.05 0.06
CA LEU A 55 -15.82 11.32 -0.32
C LEU A 55 -15.04 11.18 -1.63
N ASP A 56 -15.35 12.03 -2.60
CA ASP A 56 -14.64 12.05 -3.88
C ASP A 56 -13.25 12.67 -3.76
N LEU A 57 -12.32 12.11 -4.52
CA LEU A 57 -11.02 12.72 -4.75
C LEU A 57 -11.15 13.86 -5.76
N ASN A 58 -10.28 14.87 -5.66
CA ASN A 58 -10.20 15.87 -6.71
C ASN A 58 -9.70 15.24 -8.02
N GLU A 59 -10.14 15.80 -9.14
CA GLU A 59 -9.83 15.28 -10.48
C GLU A 59 -8.32 15.17 -10.73
N SER A 60 -7.54 16.16 -10.28
CA SER A 60 -6.08 16.15 -10.39
C SER A 60 -5.39 14.99 -9.67
N MET A 61 -5.91 14.54 -8.52
CA MET A 61 -5.35 13.40 -7.80
C MET A 61 -5.69 12.08 -8.51
N VAL A 62 -6.88 12.00 -9.12
CA VAL A 62 -7.28 10.85 -9.92
C VAL A 62 -6.38 10.72 -11.15
N GLU A 63 -6.17 11.81 -11.88
CA GLU A 63 -5.31 11.85 -13.07
C GLU A 63 -3.86 11.47 -12.71
N PHE A 64 -3.29 12.08 -11.67
CA PHE A 64 -1.96 11.73 -11.16
C PHE A 64 -1.85 10.23 -10.82
N ALA A 65 -2.83 9.67 -10.12
CA ALA A 65 -2.81 8.25 -9.74
C ALA A 65 -2.92 7.31 -10.95
N LEU A 66 -3.62 7.72 -12.02
CA LEU A 66 -3.68 6.98 -13.27
C LEU A 66 -2.34 6.99 -14.00
N GLU A 67 -1.75 8.18 -14.20
CA GLU A 67 -0.45 8.33 -14.87
C GLU A 67 0.66 7.51 -14.20
N HIS A 68 0.72 7.51 -12.87
CA HIS A 68 1.74 6.77 -12.12
C HIS A 68 1.59 5.26 -12.29
N ARG A 69 0.36 4.76 -12.40
CA ARG A 69 0.09 3.34 -12.65
C ARG A 69 0.44 2.94 -14.08
N GLU A 70 0.10 3.77 -15.06
CA GLU A 70 0.50 3.54 -16.45
C GLU A 70 2.03 3.51 -16.59
N HIS A 71 2.70 4.43 -15.91
CA HIS A 71 4.16 4.47 -15.88
C HIS A 71 4.76 3.20 -15.25
N ALA A 72 4.21 2.74 -14.12
CA ALA A 72 4.65 1.51 -13.48
C ALA A 72 4.43 0.28 -14.39
N ALA A 73 3.30 0.21 -15.11
CA ALA A 73 3.01 -0.87 -16.05
C ALA A 73 3.99 -0.89 -17.24
N LYS A 74 4.35 0.29 -17.75
CA LYS A 74 5.36 0.42 -18.81
C LYS A 74 6.72 -0.08 -18.33
N LEU A 75 7.17 0.37 -17.15
CA LEU A 75 8.44 -0.06 -16.57
C LEU A 75 8.50 -1.58 -16.33
N ALA A 76 7.41 -2.19 -15.86
CA ALA A 76 7.35 -3.64 -15.70
C ALA A 76 7.53 -4.37 -17.04
N THR A 77 6.86 -3.89 -18.09
CA THR A 77 6.97 -4.45 -19.45
C THR A 77 8.40 -4.36 -19.99
N GLU A 78 9.06 -3.21 -19.82
CA GLU A 78 10.45 -2.98 -20.24
C GLU A 78 11.45 -3.90 -19.50
N ARG A 79 11.18 -4.20 -18.24
CA ARG A 79 12.02 -5.09 -17.41
C ARG A 79 11.72 -6.58 -17.63
N GLY A 80 10.65 -6.92 -18.35
CA GLY A 80 10.18 -8.30 -18.50
C GLY A 80 9.55 -8.86 -17.22
N ASP A 81 9.21 -7.98 -16.26
CA ASP A 81 8.60 -8.33 -14.99
C ASP A 81 7.08 -8.33 -15.10
N LYS A 82 6.41 -9.17 -14.31
CA LYS A 82 4.96 -9.13 -14.16
C LYS A 82 4.58 -8.15 -13.04
N LEU A 83 3.57 -7.33 -13.27
CA LEU A 83 2.98 -6.55 -12.20
C LEU A 83 2.40 -7.51 -11.14
N PRO A 84 2.63 -7.24 -9.84
CA PRO A 84 1.99 -8.00 -8.79
C PRO A 84 0.47 -7.79 -8.86
N VAL A 85 -0.27 -8.88 -8.64
CA VAL A 85 -1.71 -8.81 -8.35
C VAL A 85 -1.89 -8.29 -6.92
N ASP A 86 -2.99 -7.60 -6.67
CA ASP A 86 -3.29 -7.13 -5.31
C ASP A 86 -3.68 -8.28 -4.38
N ALA A 87 -3.89 -7.96 -3.10
CA ALA A 87 -4.27 -8.94 -2.07
C ALA A 87 -5.59 -9.69 -2.38
N TRP A 88 -6.39 -9.19 -3.33
CA TRP A 88 -7.66 -9.78 -3.76
C TRP A 88 -7.57 -10.52 -5.10
N GLY A 89 -6.36 -10.67 -5.63
CA GLY A 89 -6.12 -11.32 -6.92
C GLY A 89 -6.55 -10.47 -8.12
N LEU A 90 -6.84 -9.18 -7.91
CA LEU A 90 -7.18 -8.25 -8.97
C LEU A 90 -5.92 -7.61 -9.54
N THR A 91 -5.94 -7.35 -10.83
CA THR A 91 -4.96 -6.50 -11.47
C THR A 91 -5.17 -5.04 -11.04
N GLN A 92 -4.10 -4.24 -11.08
CA GLN A 92 -4.13 -2.81 -10.75
C GLN A 92 -5.22 -2.02 -11.51
N GLN A 93 -5.58 -2.47 -12.72
CA GLN A 93 -6.64 -1.88 -13.53
C GLN A 93 -8.03 -2.25 -13.02
N GLU A 94 -8.24 -3.51 -12.62
CA GLU A 94 -9.49 -3.98 -12.02
C GLU A 94 -9.74 -3.35 -10.65
N THR A 95 -8.71 -3.19 -9.81
CA THR A 95 -8.82 -2.49 -8.52
C THR A 95 -9.24 -1.02 -8.70
N ALA A 96 -8.85 -0.39 -9.82
CA ALA A 96 -9.20 0.99 -10.15
C ALA A 96 -10.69 1.17 -10.44
N THR A 97 -11.22 0.25 -11.25
CA THR A 97 -12.56 0.35 -11.83
C THR A 97 -13.61 -0.31 -10.96
N ALA A 98 -13.22 -1.23 -10.07
CA ALA A 98 -14.11 -1.81 -9.06
C ALA A 98 -14.69 -0.78 -8.07
N ARG A 99 -14.17 0.46 -8.07
CA ARG A 99 -14.64 1.57 -7.20
C ARG A 99 -15.88 2.32 -7.73
N HIS A 100 -16.58 1.81 -8.75
CA HIS A 100 -17.85 2.37 -9.22
C HIS A 100 -18.88 1.28 -9.51
#